data_AF-A0AAJ0ABA2-F1
#
_entry.id   AF-A0AAJ0ABA2-F1
#
_cell.length_a   1.000
_cell.length_b   1.000
_cell.length_c   1.000
_cell.angle_alpha   90.00
_cell.angle_beta   90.00
_cell.angle_gamma   90.00
#
_symmetry.space_group_name_H-M   'P 1'
#
loop_
_entity.id
_entity.type
_entity.pdbx_description
1 polymer ?
#
loop_
_entity_poly.entity_id
_entity_poly.type
_entity_poly.pdbx_seq_one_letter_code
_entity_poly.pdbx_strand_id
1 'polypeptide(L)'
;MTRGSFANESGQFDFGWADSTPVTTTNVTLRLWVGGANVTACNPIPADIDLTDSIPLISMDSGCQSDVQAANLLARGAQYILYYPASESRIYPPYVYTEGILGIGMVMPRQAQEWKAHAENVTITIGPPETSGLFAEPITNGPTAGYTSPFSSYGPTWELDVKPQFTAPGGGILSTWTWDQGEYMVNPGTSMSTPFVAAVYALVGQVRGTLDQETLRSVIAATAQPKAWNDGTVAHDDILAPVPQQGAGLVQAWDAAHATTILDSTGISFNDTDHFVGEHTFSVKNTAAEEVTYKLGHAKSVTVYTFTPGEAQLNVARAPPPTVDEWATINFETNSLTVPAGGSAEVKFTAVPPSGLNATLLPVYSGYITLEGSNGETLSVPYLGVGGSMRDTPVLVPGLGLNGVYLSSTDNHFLIPVAANRTFTIPRPGSTGSAIYPKMVVTPTVGTTDLHVELVALGSSGNSTLKITDVLGYRTLGPLPQSPVTYAHRFGYTWNFGGFLADRTIVPEGSYAFIARALRIFGDASKEEDWDVVETVPFILKYLA
;
A
#
# COMPACT_ATOMS: atom_id res chain seq x y z
N MET A 1 -9.11 3.62 -23.43
CA MET A 1 -10.58 3.57 -23.46
C MET A 1 -11.03 3.01 -24.79
N THR A 2 -12.28 2.57 -24.89
CA THR A 2 -12.94 2.19 -26.15
C THR A 2 -13.31 3.45 -26.91
N ARG A 3 -13.07 3.47 -28.22
CA ARG A 3 -13.45 4.61 -29.08
C ARG A 3 -14.94 4.56 -29.40
N GLY A 4 -15.65 5.65 -29.11
CA GLY A 4 -16.98 5.94 -29.63
C GLY A 4 -16.94 7.16 -30.53
N SER A 5 -18.06 7.50 -31.16
CA SER A 5 -18.21 8.77 -31.88
C SER A 5 -19.52 9.46 -31.49
N PHE A 6 -19.53 10.77 -31.44
CA PHE A 6 -20.76 11.55 -31.31
C PHE A 6 -20.90 12.53 -32.48
N ALA A 7 -22.14 12.83 -32.84
CA ALA A 7 -22.48 13.85 -33.83
C ALA A 7 -23.34 14.94 -33.19
N ASN A 8 -23.05 16.19 -33.53
CA ASN A 8 -23.86 17.36 -33.20
C ASN A 8 -23.90 18.31 -34.41
N GLU A 9 -24.45 19.51 -34.23
CA GLU A 9 -24.58 20.51 -35.31
C GLU A 9 -23.23 20.97 -35.90
N SER A 10 -22.14 20.80 -35.17
CA SER A 10 -20.78 21.21 -35.58
C SER A 10 -20.01 20.11 -36.31
N GLY A 11 -20.49 18.86 -36.32
CA GLY A 11 -19.85 17.75 -37.01
C GLY A 11 -19.87 16.43 -36.24
N GLN A 12 -19.00 15.51 -36.64
CA GLN A 12 -18.78 14.21 -36.00
C GLN A 12 -17.41 14.18 -35.32
N PHE A 13 -17.37 13.70 -34.09
CA PHE A 13 -16.20 13.71 -33.22
C PHE A 13 -16.03 12.34 -32.57
N ASP A 14 -14.78 11.98 -32.27
CA ASP A 14 -14.47 10.76 -31.50
C ASP A 14 -14.41 11.08 -30.00
N PHE A 15 -14.77 10.11 -29.16
CA PHE A 15 -14.61 10.19 -27.70
C PHE A 15 -14.19 8.84 -27.11
N GLY A 16 -13.59 8.87 -25.92
CA GLY A 16 -13.26 7.68 -25.15
C GLY A 16 -14.36 7.32 -24.14
N TRP A 17 -14.68 6.03 -24.03
CA TRP A 17 -15.49 5.49 -22.95
C TRP A 17 -14.92 4.18 -22.39
N ALA A 18 -15.14 3.94 -21.11
CA ALA A 18 -14.82 2.68 -20.45
C ALA A 18 -16.06 1.80 -20.43
N ASP A 19 -16.00 0.61 -21.03
CA ASP A 19 -17.07 -0.37 -21.01
C ASP A 19 -17.16 -1.11 -19.68
N SER A 20 -18.33 -1.72 -19.42
CA SER A 20 -18.56 -2.57 -18.26
C SER A 20 -19.68 -3.58 -18.55
N THR A 21 -20.17 -4.27 -17.53
CA THR A 21 -21.23 -5.28 -17.66
C THR A 21 -22.62 -4.68 -17.40
N PRO A 22 -23.60 -4.87 -18.31
CA PRO A 22 -23.52 -5.62 -19.57
C PRO A 22 -22.69 -4.89 -20.64
N VAL A 23 -21.92 -5.67 -21.42
CA VAL A 23 -21.07 -5.14 -22.49
C VAL A 23 -21.91 -4.91 -23.73
N THR A 24 -21.73 -3.75 -24.37
CA THR A 24 -22.37 -3.44 -25.66
C THR A 24 -21.89 -4.41 -26.74
N THR A 25 -22.76 -5.27 -27.27
CA THR A 25 -22.39 -6.31 -28.26
C THR A 25 -22.69 -5.93 -29.72
N THR A 26 -23.31 -4.77 -29.96
CA THR A 26 -23.67 -4.30 -31.30
C THR A 26 -23.44 -2.80 -31.41
N ASN A 27 -23.12 -2.31 -32.61
CA ASN A 27 -23.11 -0.87 -32.86
C ASN A 27 -24.52 -0.29 -32.69
N VAL A 28 -24.64 0.71 -31.83
CA VAL A 28 -25.89 1.47 -31.60
C VAL A 28 -25.63 2.95 -31.74
N THR A 29 -26.57 3.63 -32.39
CA THR A 29 -26.56 5.08 -32.60
C THR A 29 -27.87 5.63 -32.05
N LEU A 30 -27.81 6.35 -30.92
CA LEU A 30 -28.99 6.82 -30.19
C LEU A 30 -28.81 8.27 -29.75
N ARG A 31 -29.93 8.97 -29.51
CA ARG A 31 -29.89 10.35 -29.00
C ARG A 31 -29.29 10.37 -27.60
N LEU A 32 -28.43 11.33 -27.29
CA LEU A 32 -28.00 11.55 -25.92
C LEU A 32 -29.15 12.18 -25.13
N TRP A 33 -29.53 11.55 -24.03
CA TRP A 33 -30.43 12.17 -23.06
C TRP A 33 -29.62 12.70 -21.88
N VAL A 34 -29.74 14.01 -21.65
CA VAL A 34 -29.17 14.67 -20.49
C VAL A 34 -30.34 15.08 -19.59
N GLY A 35 -30.44 14.47 -18.41
CA GLY A 35 -31.39 14.92 -17.41
C GLY A 35 -31.06 16.34 -16.91
N GLY A 36 -32.03 17.01 -16.28
CA GLY A 36 -31.76 18.28 -15.59
C GLY A 36 -30.64 18.18 -14.55
N ALA A 37 -30.17 19.31 -14.02
CA ALA A 37 -28.90 19.43 -13.28
C ALA A 37 -28.64 18.42 -12.14
N ASN A 38 -29.65 17.74 -11.62
CA ASN A 38 -29.57 16.79 -10.48
C ASN A 38 -30.17 15.40 -10.74
N VAL A 39 -30.40 15.00 -12.00
CA VAL A 39 -30.98 13.66 -12.24
C VAL A 39 -29.91 12.58 -12.11
N THR A 40 -29.89 11.93 -10.95
CA THR A 40 -29.05 10.74 -10.68
C THR A 40 -29.77 9.43 -11.00
N ALA A 41 -31.06 9.47 -11.35
CA ALA A 41 -31.93 8.29 -11.50
C ALA A 41 -32.05 7.42 -10.23
N CYS A 42 -31.68 7.93 -9.05
CA CYS A 42 -31.90 7.23 -7.78
C CYS A 42 -33.36 7.21 -7.33
N ASN A 43 -34.16 8.11 -7.90
CA ASN A 43 -35.61 8.11 -7.79
C ASN A 43 -36.24 7.81 -9.16
N PRO A 44 -37.49 7.31 -9.20
CA PRO A 44 -38.20 7.07 -10.45
C PRO A 44 -38.19 8.28 -11.38
N ILE A 45 -37.87 8.05 -12.65
CA ILE A 45 -37.92 9.08 -13.68
C ILE A 45 -39.39 9.44 -13.96
N PRO A 46 -39.75 10.73 -14.14
CA PRO A 46 -41.11 11.14 -14.49
C PRO A 46 -41.71 10.38 -15.69
N ALA A 47 -43.03 10.16 -15.66
CA ALA A 47 -43.72 9.29 -16.62
C ALA A 47 -43.87 9.87 -18.03
N ASP A 48 -43.70 11.17 -18.16
CA ASP A 48 -43.71 11.92 -19.41
C ASP A 48 -42.36 11.87 -20.17
N ILE A 49 -41.32 11.30 -19.57
CA ILE A 49 -40.01 11.14 -20.19
C ILE A 49 -39.92 9.76 -20.86
N ASP A 50 -39.68 9.74 -22.17
CA ASP A 50 -39.41 8.53 -22.96
C ASP A 50 -37.93 8.45 -23.32
N LEU A 51 -37.30 7.32 -23.02
CA LEU A 51 -35.89 7.03 -23.22
C LEU A 51 -35.64 5.87 -24.21
N THR A 52 -36.68 5.39 -24.91
CA THR A 52 -36.60 4.22 -25.80
C THR A 52 -35.51 4.36 -26.87
N ASP A 53 -35.38 5.53 -27.48
CA ASP A 53 -34.39 5.83 -28.52
C ASP A 53 -33.23 6.72 -28.01
N SER A 54 -32.87 6.58 -26.73
CA SER A 54 -31.89 7.44 -26.08
C SER A 54 -30.87 6.68 -25.22
N ILE A 55 -29.69 7.29 -25.07
CA ILE A 55 -28.66 6.91 -24.10
C ILE A 55 -28.69 7.96 -22.98
N PRO A 56 -29.17 7.64 -21.78
CA PRO A 56 -29.08 8.53 -20.64
C PRO A 56 -27.64 8.73 -20.18
N LEU A 57 -27.26 9.98 -19.97
CA LEU A 57 -26.01 10.38 -19.32
C LEU A 57 -26.28 10.77 -17.86
N ILE A 58 -25.82 9.96 -16.92
CA ILE A 58 -26.07 10.18 -15.48
C ILE A 58 -24.77 10.14 -14.67
N SER A 59 -24.75 10.88 -13.56
CA SER A 59 -23.63 10.79 -12.61
C SER A 59 -23.71 9.47 -11.86
N MET A 60 -22.57 8.82 -11.65
CA MET A 60 -22.47 7.72 -10.70
C MET A 60 -22.62 8.28 -9.27
N ASP A 61 -23.62 7.81 -8.53
CA ASP A 61 -23.94 8.32 -7.20
C ASP A 61 -23.49 7.30 -6.14
N SER A 62 -22.61 7.72 -5.23
CA SER A 62 -22.07 6.82 -4.19
C SER A 62 -23.10 6.41 -3.13
N GLY A 63 -24.23 7.10 -3.03
CA GLY A 63 -25.32 6.79 -2.10
C GLY A 63 -26.39 5.86 -2.69
N CYS A 64 -26.22 5.37 -3.92
CA CYS A 64 -27.27 4.76 -4.70
C CYS A 64 -26.73 3.66 -5.61
N GLN A 65 -27.32 2.48 -5.55
CA GLN A 65 -26.84 1.34 -6.33
C GLN A 65 -27.11 1.55 -7.83
N SER A 66 -26.13 1.17 -8.67
CA SER A 66 -26.21 1.26 -10.13
C SER A 66 -27.42 0.50 -10.70
N ASP A 67 -27.81 -0.64 -10.10
CA ASP A 67 -29.01 -1.38 -10.50
C ASP A 67 -30.31 -0.59 -10.28
N VAL A 68 -30.38 0.22 -9.21
CA VAL A 68 -31.52 1.10 -8.94
C VAL A 68 -31.58 2.21 -10.00
N GLN A 69 -30.44 2.84 -10.30
CA GLN A 69 -30.35 3.85 -11.36
C GLN A 69 -30.80 3.26 -12.70
N ALA A 70 -30.29 2.07 -13.06
CA ALA A 70 -30.62 1.36 -14.27
C ALA A 70 -32.11 0.97 -14.36
N ALA A 71 -32.71 0.45 -13.28
CA ALA A 71 -34.12 0.07 -13.27
C ALA A 71 -35.06 1.27 -13.47
N ASN A 72 -34.74 2.42 -12.87
CA ASN A 72 -35.52 3.65 -13.02
C ASN A 72 -35.44 4.22 -14.46
N LEU A 73 -34.29 4.08 -15.13
CA LEU A 73 -34.11 4.46 -16.53
C LEU A 73 -34.80 3.47 -17.48
N LEU A 74 -34.66 2.17 -17.23
CA LEU A 74 -35.30 1.10 -18.01
C LEU A 74 -36.83 1.18 -17.95
N ALA A 75 -37.40 1.59 -16.82
CA ALA A 75 -38.84 1.84 -16.69
C ALA A 75 -39.36 2.93 -17.65
N ARG A 76 -38.45 3.69 -18.29
CA ARG A 76 -38.73 4.67 -19.35
C ARG A 76 -38.20 4.27 -20.72
N GLY A 77 -37.73 3.03 -20.90
CA GLY A 77 -37.30 2.47 -22.17
C GLY A 77 -35.80 2.48 -22.44
N ALA A 78 -34.97 3.07 -21.56
CA ALA A 78 -33.53 3.10 -21.78
C ALA A 78 -32.90 1.69 -21.71
N GLN A 79 -32.21 1.29 -22.77
CA GLN A 79 -31.46 0.02 -22.82
C GLN A 79 -29.94 0.21 -22.74
N TYR A 80 -29.45 1.42 -22.96
CA TYR A 80 -28.03 1.76 -22.93
C TYR A 80 -27.79 2.96 -22.01
N ILE A 81 -26.75 2.93 -21.18
CA ILE A 81 -26.51 3.98 -20.17
C ILE A 81 -25.04 4.42 -20.22
N LEU A 82 -24.80 5.73 -20.20
CA LEU A 82 -23.48 6.30 -19.96
C LEU A 82 -23.41 6.95 -18.57
N TYR A 83 -22.49 6.46 -17.75
CA TYR A 83 -22.15 7.04 -16.46
C TYR A 83 -21.02 8.08 -16.59
N TYR A 84 -20.94 9.00 -15.65
CA TYR A 84 -19.72 9.78 -15.41
C TYR A 84 -19.42 9.86 -13.91
N PRO A 85 -18.13 9.79 -13.50
CA PRO A 85 -17.75 9.86 -12.10
C PRO A 85 -17.73 11.31 -11.60
N ALA A 86 -17.58 11.48 -10.29
CA ALA A 86 -17.43 12.81 -9.67
C ALA A 86 -16.04 13.44 -9.93
N SER A 87 -15.02 12.63 -10.24
CA SER A 87 -13.66 13.12 -10.49
C SER A 87 -13.00 12.37 -11.64
N GLU A 88 -12.03 13.02 -12.28
CA GLU A 88 -11.25 12.44 -13.40
C GLU A 88 -10.12 11.51 -12.93
N SER A 89 -9.96 11.32 -11.61
CA SER A 89 -8.87 10.53 -11.03
C SER A 89 -9.12 9.01 -11.05
N ARG A 90 -10.37 8.60 -11.24
CA ARG A 90 -10.79 7.19 -11.23
C ARG A 90 -11.91 6.98 -12.22
N ILE A 91 -11.65 6.14 -13.22
CA ILE A 91 -12.64 5.71 -14.21
C ILE A 91 -12.91 4.22 -13.96
N TYR A 92 -13.81 3.95 -13.00
CA TYR A 92 -14.31 2.61 -12.70
C TYR A 92 -15.80 2.57 -13.03
N PRO A 93 -16.17 2.08 -14.22
CA PRO A 93 -17.58 1.93 -14.56
C PRO A 93 -18.25 0.92 -13.60
N PRO A 94 -19.51 1.15 -13.19
CA PRO A 94 -20.20 0.23 -12.30
C PRO A 94 -20.53 -1.07 -13.01
N TYR A 95 -20.90 -2.11 -12.26
CA TYR A 95 -21.59 -3.27 -12.81
C TYR A 95 -23.10 -3.05 -12.69
N VAL A 96 -23.86 -3.46 -13.72
CA VAL A 96 -25.32 -3.46 -13.73
C VAL A 96 -25.80 -4.86 -14.10
N TYR A 97 -26.75 -5.36 -13.34
CA TYR A 97 -27.38 -6.67 -13.49
C TYR A 97 -28.88 -6.57 -13.81
N THR A 98 -29.44 -5.36 -13.88
CA THR A 98 -30.82 -5.11 -14.29
C THR A 98 -31.11 -5.71 -15.68
N GLU A 99 -31.97 -6.74 -15.71
CA GLU A 99 -32.42 -7.39 -16.95
C GLU A 99 -33.13 -6.39 -17.87
N GLY A 100 -32.72 -6.33 -19.14
CA GLY A 100 -33.23 -5.38 -20.14
C GLY A 100 -32.26 -4.24 -20.48
N ILE A 101 -31.21 -4.03 -19.68
CA ILE A 101 -30.06 -3.21 -20.07
C ILE A 101 -29.15 -4.03 -20.99
N LEU A 102 -28.77 -3.46 -22.13
CA LEU A 102 -27.99 -4.11 -23.19
C LEU A 102 -26.54 -3.63 -23.26
N GLY A 103 -26.23 -2.46 -22.69
CA GLY A 103 -24.87 -1.95 -22.67
C GLY A 103 -24.70 -0.78 -21.71
N ILE A 104 -23.60 -0.76 -20.97
CA ILE A 104 -23.24 0.40 -20.16
C ILE A 104 -21.81 0.85 -20.42
N GLY A 105 -21.56 2.13 -20.21
CA GLY A 105 -20.24 2.72 -20.31
C GLY A 105 -20.04 3.85 -19.31
N MET A 106 -18.79 4.29 -19.17
CA MET A 106 -18.44 5.49 -18.42
C MET A 106 -17.61 6.43 -19.30
N VAL A 107 -17.97 7.71 -19.28
CA VAL A 107 -17.21 8.78 -19.95
C VAL A 107 -16.52 9.68 -18.94
N MET A 108 -15.54 10.44 -19.40
CA MET A 108 -14.87 11.43 -18.55
C MET A 108 -15.85 12.51 -18.07
N PRO A 109 -15.72 13.00 -16.83
CA PRO A 109 -16.50 14.11 -16.31
C PRO A 109 -16.51 15.34 -17.24
N ARG A 110 -15.37 15.74 -17.82
CA ARG A 110 -15.32 16.83 -18.80
C ARG A 110 -16.19 16.61 -20.05
N GLN A 111 -16.18 15.39 -20.61
CA GLN A 111 -17.01 15.06 -21.76
C GLN A 111 -18.49 15.12 -21.38
N ALA A 112 -18.83 14.62 -20.19
CA ALA A 112 -20.18 14.70 -19.68
C ALA A 112 -20.62 16.17 -19.48
N GLN A 113 -19.76 17.04 -18.92
CA GLN A 113 -20.08 18.46 -18.75
C GLN A 113 -20.25 19.19 -20.09
N GLU A 114 -19.40 18.89 -21.08
CA GLU A 114 -19.52 19.44 -22.42
C GLU A 114 -20.87 19.09 -23.05
N TRP A 115 -21.25 17.82 -23.01
CA TRP A 115 -22.55 17.35 -23.49
C TRP A 115 -23.71 17.93 -22.68
N LYS A 116 -23.56 18.11 -21.36
CA LYS A 116 -24.59 18.74 -20.53
C LYS A 116 -24.82 20.20 -20.91
N ALA A 117 -23.76 20.92 -21.31
CA ALA A 117 -23.87 22.30 -21.76
C ALA A 117 -24.46 22.43 -23.17
N HIS A 118 -24.33 21.40 -24.01
CA HIS A 118 -24.75 21.41 -25.42
C HIS A 118 -25.50 20.13 -25.82
N ALA A 119 -26.50 19.73 -25.03
CA ALA A 119 -27.18 18.43 -25.20
C ALA A 119 -28.12 18.38 -26.42
N GLU A 120 -28.42 19.53 -27.02
CA GLU A 120 -29.32 19.63 -28.16
C GLU A 120 -28.70 18.92 -29.38
N ASN A 121 -29.46 18.00 -29.97
CA ASN A 121 -29.10 17.29 -31.21
C ASN A 121 -27.81 16.44 -31.13
N VAL A 122 -27.37 16.03 -29.93
CA VAL A 122 -26.25 15.09 -29.77
C VAL A 122 -26.74 13.66 -29.99
N THR A 123 -26.08 12.94 -30.91
CA THR A 123 -26.27 11.50 -31.14
C THR A 123 -24.98 10.76 -30.83
N ILE A 124 -25.05 9.70 -30.03
CA ILE A 124 -23.91 8.88 -29.63
C ILE A 124 -23.92 7.57 -30.39
N THR A 125 -22.76 7.20 -30.91
CA THR A 125 -22.47 5.88 -31.46
C THR A 125 -21.44 5.15 -30.61
N ILE A 126 -21.85 4.02 -30.03
CA ILE A 126 -20.98 3.08 -29.29
C ILE A 126 -21.15 1.67 -29.87
N GLY A 127 -20.14 0.82 -29.67
CA GLY A 127 -20.09 -0.51 -30.27
C GLY A 127 -19.33 -1.52 -29.42
N PRO A 128 -19.11 -2.74 -29.96
CA PRO A 128 -18.34 -3.77 -29.27
C PRO A 128 -16.89 -3.33 -29.01
N PRO A 129 -16.44 -3.29 -27.74
CA PRO A 129 -15.08 -2.84 -27.39
C PRO A 129 -13.98 -3.49 -28.21
N GLU A 130 -14.12 -4.78 -28.51
CA GLU A 130 -13.18 -5.58 -29.30
C GLU A 130 -13.01 -5.11 -30.76
N THR A 131 -13.96 -4.35 -31.30
CA THR A 131 -13.95 -3.86 -32.70
C THR A 131 -13.91 -2.34 -32.83
N SER A 132 -14.25 -1.62 -31.76
CA SER A 132 -14.34 -0.16 -31.77
C SER A 132 -12.98 0.55 -31.79
N GLY A 133 -11.88 -0.15 -31.47
CA GLY A 133 -10.53 0.42 -31.44
C GLY A 133 -10.25 1.28 -30.20
N LEU A 134 -8.98 1.68 -30.04
CA LEU A 134 -8.51 2.38 -28.85
C LEU A 134 -8.67 3.90 -28.96
N PHE A 135 -9.03 4.52 -27.83
CA PHE A 135 -9.01 5.96 -27.59
C PHE A 135 -8.10 6.28 -26.41
N ALA A 136 -7.16 7.20 -26.62
CA ALA A 136 -6.24 7.67 -25.59
C ALA A 136 -6.87 8.86 -24.86
N GLU A 137 -7.15 8.67 -23.58
CA GLU A 137 -7.78 9.70 -22.74
C GLU A 137 -6.77 10.21 -21.71
N PRO A 138 -6.49 11.52 -21.64
CA PRO A 138 -5.63 12.05 -20.60
C PRO A 138 -6.38 12.03 -19.26
N ILE A 139 -5.96 11.16 -18.35
CA ILE A 139 -6.48 11.13 -16.98
C ILE A 139 -5.60 11.99 -16.08
N THR A 140 -6.21 12.64 -15.09
CA THR A 140 -5.46 13.30 -14.01
C THR A 140 -5.17 12.29 -12.92
N ASN A 141 -4.01 12.36 -12.29
CA ASN A 141 -3.72 11.63 -11.04
C ASN A 141 -4.38 12.28 -9.81
N GLY A 142 -5.29 13.24 -10.04
CA GLY A 142 -6.08 13.90 -9.01
C GLY A 142 -5.26 14.82 -8.10
N PRO A 143 -5.73 15.11 -6.88
CA PRO A 143 -5.05 15.98 -5.93
C PRO A 143 -3.67 15.46 -5.50
N THR A 144 -3.40 14.17 -5.69
CA THR A 144 -2.11 13.52 -5.36
C THR A 144 -1.09 13.54 -6.49
N ALA A 145 -1.40 14.15 -7.64
CA ALA A 145 -0.49 14.21 -8.77
C ALA A 145 0.82 14.93 -8.41
N GLY A 146 1.97 14.34 -8.74
CA GLY A 146 3.29 14.88 -8.41
C GLY A 146 3.80 14.57 -6.99
N TYR A 147 2.98 13.90 -6.17
CA TYR A 147 3.32 13.48 -4.80
C TYR A 147 3.39 11.95 -4.69
N THR A 148 3.92 11.45 -3.57
CA THR A 148 4.04 10.00 -3.35
C THR A 148 2.67 9.35 -3.25
N SER A 149 2.47 8.26 -4.00
CA SER A 149 1.17 7.60 -4.07
C SER A 149 0.74 6.99 -2.73
N PRO A 150 -0.55 7.05 -2.36
CA PRO A 150 -1.04 6.55 -1.07
C PRO A 150 -0.91 5.02 -0.91
N PHE A 151 -0.81 4.27 -2.01
CA PHE A 151 -0.57 2.82 -1.97
C PHE A 151 0.90 2.45 -1.74
N SER A 152 1.84 3.42 -1.83
CA SER A 152 3.26 3.14 -1.65
C SER A 152 3.48 2.59 -0.24
N SER A 153 4.35 1.58 -0.12
CA SER A 153 4.73 1.06 1.19
C SER A 153 5.52 2.12 1.96
N TYR A 154 5.21 2.26 3.24
CA TYR A 154 5.92 3.14 4.16
C TYR A 154 6.99 2.34 4.88
N GLY A 155 8.12 2.98 5.16
CA GLY A 155 9.04 2.54 6.18
C GLY A 155 8.67 3.09 7.57
N PRO A 156 9.65 3.13 8.50
CA PRO A 156 10.97 2.51 8.36
C PRO A 156 10.88 0.97 8.24
N THR A 157 12.00 0.28 8.11
CA THR A 157 12.00 -1.17 8.38
C THR A 157 11.58 -1.43 9.83
N TRP A 158 11.22 -2.67 10.17
CA TRP A 158 10.90 -3.01 11.56
C TRP A 158 12.09 -2.84 12.51
N GLU A 159 13.31 -2.87 11.98
CA GLU A 159 14.56 -2.59 12.70
C GLU A 159 14.98 -1.10 12.58
N LEU A 160 14.06 -0.26 12.10
CA LEU A 160 14.16 1.20 12.05
C LEU A 160 15.15 1.79 11.04
N ASP A 161 15.54 1.03 10.01
CA ASP A 161 16.28 1.58 8.89
C ASP A 161 15.41 2.51 8.04
N VAL A 162 16.04 3.55 7.49
CA VAL A 162 15.40 4.48 6.55
C VAL A 162 15.02 3.75 5.26
N LYS A 163 13.70 3.58 5.05
CA LYS A 163 13.09 3.13 3.80
C LYS A 163 11.79 3.88 3.48
N PRO A 164 11.42 4.04 2.19
CA PRO A 164 12.22 3.71 1.00
C PRO A 164 13.45 4.62 0.88
N GLN A 165 14.37 4.33 -0.05
CA GLN A 165 15.59 5.14 -0.19
C GLN A 165 15.31 6.53 -0.81
N PHE A 166 14.43 6.55 -1.80
CA PHE A 166 13.96 7.71 -2.56
C PHE A 166 12.71 7.26 -3.34
N THR A 167 12.02 8.20 -3.98
CA THR A 167 10.81 7.94 -4.77
C THR A 167 11.01 8.29 -6.25
N ALA A 168 10.21 7.68 -7.12
CA ALA A 168 10.24 7.89 -8.56
C ALA A 168 8.83 7.73 -9.16
N PRO A 169 8.56 8.28 -10.36
CA PRO A 169 7.25 8.16 -10.99
C PRO A 169 6.78 6.71 -11.11
N GLY A 170 5.63 6.41 -10.52
CA GLY A 170 4.99 5.08 -10.56
C GLY A 170 3.47 5.12 -10.59
N GLY A 171 2.86 6.31 -10.60
CA GLY A 171 1.40 6.47 -10.70
C GLY A 171 0.96 6.69 -12.15
N GLY A 172 0.11 5.81 -12.68
CA GLY A 172 -0.47 5.97 -14.01
C GLY A 172 0.55 5.87 -15.15
N ILE A 173 1.47 4.91 -15.09
CA ILE A 173 2.54 4.76 -16.08
C ILE A 173 2.04 3.96 -17.27
N LEU A 174 2.04 4.57 -18.46
CA LEU A 174 1.86 3.88 -19.74
C LEU A 174 3.14 3.12 -20.09
N SER A 175 3.05 1.80 -20.24
CA SER A 175 4.17 0.96 -20.66
C SER A 175 3.69 -0.21 -21.51
N THR A 176 4.62 -1.01 -22.02
CA THR A 176 4.30 -2.22 -22.78
C THR A 176 3.62 -3.26 -21.88
N TRP A 177 2.67 -4.00 -22.43
CA TRP A 177 1.94 -5.05 -21.71
C TRP A 177 1.94 -6.36 -22.49
N THR A 178 2.21 -7.46 -21.81
CA THR A 178 2.27 -8.78 -22.45
C THR A 178 0.96 -9.52 -22.23
N TRP A 179 0.05 -9.45 -23.21
CA TRP A 179 -1.06 -10.39 -23.38
C TRP A 179 -1.48 -10.43 -24.88
N ASP A 180 -2.33 -11.39 -25.25
CA ASP A 180 -2.82 -11.63 -26.62
C ASP A 180 -3.80 -10.56 -27.18
N GLN A 181 -3.98 -9.42 -26.51
CA GLN A 181 -4.97 -8.37 -26.86
C GLN A 181 -4.42 -6.94 -27.04
N GLY A 182 -3.11 -6.69 -26.98
CA GLY A 182 -2.55 -5.36 -27.27
C GLY A 182 -1.26 -5.00 -26.53
N GLU A 183 -0.52 -4.06 -27.13
CA GLU A 183 0.90 -3.78 -26.89
C GLU A 183 1.22 -2.95 -25.64
N TYR A 184 0.25 -2.20 -25.07
CA TYR A 184 0.47 -1.21 -24.00
C TYR A 184 -0.65 -1.16 -22.94
N MET A 185 -0.31 -0.81 -21.69
CA MET A 185 -1.25 -0.60 -20.59
C MET A 185 -0.79 0.54 -19.66
N VAL A 186 -1.74 1.25 -19.06
CA VAL A 186 -1.49 2.23 -17.98
C VAL A 186 -1.66 1.52 -16.64
N ASN A 187 -0.59 1.44 -15.84
CA ASN A 187 -0.64 0.75 -14.54
C ASN A 187 0.05 1.59 -13.44
N PRO A 188 -0.55 1.72 -12.24
CA PRO A 188 0.13 2.27 -11.08
C PRO A 188 0.89 1.18 -10.30
N GLY A 189 2.01 1.55 -9.69
CA GLY A 189 2.71 0.70 -8.73
C GLY A 189 4.15 1.11 -8.50
N THR A 190 4.69 0.76 -7.33
CA THR A 190 6.14 0.81 -7.09
C THR A 190 6.90 -0.15 -8.03
N SER A 191 6.22 -1.18 -8.55
CA SER A 191 6.70 -2.02 -9.65
C SER A 191 6.98 -1.23 -10.94
N MET A 192 6.34 -0.07 -11.14
CA MET A 192 6.60 0.81 -12.28
C MET A 192 7.67 1.87 -11.95
N SER A 193 7.76 2.31 -10.69
CA SER A 193 8.88 3.15 -10.22
C SER A 193 10.23 2.41 -10.28
N THR A 194 10.26 1.11 -10.00
CA THR A 194 11.48 0.29 -9.98
C THR A 194 12.26 0.32 -11.31
N PRO A 195 11.66 0.00 -12.48
CA PRO A 195 12.38 0.06 -13.76
C PRO A 195 12.76 1.50 -14.14
N PHE A 196 12.00 2.51 -13.73
CA PHE A 196 12.40 3.92 -13.93
C PHE A 196 13.71 4.22 -13.21
N VAL A 197 13.80 3.85 -11.92
CA VAL A 197 15.05 4.01 -11.13
C VAL A 197 16.19 3.18 -11.71
N ALA A 198 15.93 1.96 -12.20
CA ALA A 198 16.96 1.14 -12.84
C ALA A 198 17.59 1.85 -14.04
N ALA A 199 16.79 2.55 -14.86
CA ALA A 199 17.29 3.39 -15.94
C ALA A 199 18.08 4.60 -15.42
N VAL A 200 17.66 5.23 -14.32
CA VAL A 200 18.42 6.31 -13.68
C VAL A 200 19.81 5.82 -13.23
N TYR A 201 19.89 4.65 -12.57
CA TYR A 201 21.19 4.06 -12.19
C TYR A 201 22.10 3.84 -13.40
N ALA A 202 21.56 3.32 -14.51
CA ALA A 202 22.34 3.08 -15.72
C ALA A 202 22.89 4.39 -16.32
N LEU A 203 22.05 5.43 -16.44
CA LEU A 203 22.44 6.71 -17.02
C LEU A 203 23.43 7.47 -16.12
N VAL A 204 23.18 7.52 -14.81
CA VAL A 204 24.11 8.13 -13.83
C VAL A 204 25.44 7.38 -13.85
N GLY A 205 25.41 6.04 -13.84
CA GLY A 205 26.62 5.23 -13.92
C GLY A 205 27.43 5.45 -15.20
N GLN A 206 26.76 5.65 -16.34
CA GLN A 206 27.41 5.98 -17.61
C GLN A 206 28.16 7.32 -17.54
N VAL A 207 27.54 8.37 -17.02
CA VAL A 207 28.18 9.70 -16.91
C VAL A 207 29.35 9.66 -15.93
N ARG A 208 29.19 8.97 -14.80
CA ARG A 208 30.20 8.88 -13.74
C ARG A 208 31.32 7.89 -14.02
N GLY A 209 31.16 7.02 -15.02
CA GLY A 209 32.13 5.96 -15.35
C GLY A 209 32.26 4.87 -14.28
N THR A 210 31.23 4.66 -13.45
CA THR A 210 31.23 3.65 -12.39
C THR A 210 29.84 3.03 -12.19
N LEU A 211 29.81 1.74 -11.84
CA LEU A 211 28.60 1.03 -11.39
C LEU A 211 28.69 0.65 -9.91
N ASP A 212 29.58 1.31 -9.15
CA ASP A 212 29.69 1.13 -7.71
C ASP A 212 28.36 1.46 -7.02
N GLN A 213 27.78 0.46 -6.36
CA GLN A 213 26.43 0.53 -5.82
C GLN A 213 26.29 1.63 -4.74
N GLU A 214 27.30 1.77 -3.87
CA GLU A 214 27.27 2.72 -2.77
C GLU A 214 27.37 4.15 -3.29
N THR A 215 28.31 4.41 -4.21
CA THR A 215 28.46 5.71 -4.87
C THR A 215 27.20 6.11 -5.62
N LEU A 216 26.62 5.22 -6.42
CA LEU A 216 25.41 5.52 -7.18
C LEU A 216 24.20 5.77 -6.27
N ARG A 217 24.02 4.95 -5.23
CA ARG A 217 22.95 5.17 -4.25
C ARG A 217 23.14 6.48 -3.51
N SER A 218 24.38 6.80 -3.13
CA SER A 218 24.75 8.04 -2.46
C SER A 218 24.32 9.26 -3.27
N VAL A 219 24.79 9.39 -4.51
CA VAL A 219 24.48 10.58 -5.31
C VAL A 219 23.00 10.67 -5.68
N ILE A 220 22.35 9.54 -5.98
CA ILE A 220 20.91 9.54 -6.31
C ILE A 220 20.06 9.93 -5.10
N ALA A 221 20.41 9.46 -3.90
CA ALA A 221 19.70 9.86 -2.68
C ALA A 221 20.02 11.31 -2.30
N ALA A 222 21.29 11.70 -2.33
CA ALA A 222 21.74 13.02 -1.90
C ALA A 222 21.11 14.15 -2.74
N THR A 223 20.97 13.94 -4.06
CA THR A 223 20.36 14.93 -4.97
C THR A 223 18.85 14.75 -5.16
N ALA A 224 18.22 13.77 -4.49
CA ALA A 224 16.79 13.61 -4.56
C ALA A 224 16.09 14.83 -3.96
N GLN A 225 14.89 15.14 -4.48
CA GLN A 225 14.16 16.34 -4.11
C GLN A 225 12.93 15.99 -3.25
N PRO A 226 12.97 16.23 -1.92
CA PRO A 226 11.82 16.04 -1.05
C PRO A 226 10.61 16.85 -1.53
N LYS A 227 9.43 16.25 -1.50
CA LYS A 227 8.16 16.91 -1.85
C LYS A 227 7.38 17.27 -0.59
N ALA A 228 6.52 18.28 -0.74
CA ALA A 228 5.56 18.70 0.28
C ALA A 228 4.63 17.55 0.68
N TRP A 229 4.13 17.59 1.91
CA TRP A 229 3.15 16.63 2.41
C TRP A 229 1.82 16.83 1.69
N ASN A 230 1.26 15.75 1.15
CA ASN A 230 -0.07 15.75 0.56
C ASN A 230 -0.99 14.90 1.44
N ASP A 231 -2.04 15.50 1.99
CA ASP A 231 -2.98 14.84 2.90
C ASP A 231 -4.08 14.05 2.15
N GLY A 232 -3.86 13.73 0.88
CA GLY A 232 -4.84 13.11 -0.01
C GLY A 232 -5.79 14.10 -0.68
N THR A 233 -5.81 15.36 -0.25
CA THR A 233 -6.68 16.41 -0.81
C THR A 233 -5.93 17.66 -1.25
N VAL A 234 -4.94 18.10 -0.48
CA VAL A 234 -4.13 19.29 -0.75
C VAL A 234 -2.68 19.04 -0.36
N ALA A 235 -1.77 19.74 -1.04
CA ALA A 235 -0.36 19.79 -0.67
C ALA A 235 -0.10 20.95 0.30
N HIS A 236 0.66 20.67 1.36
CA HIS A 236 1.04 21.63 2.40
C HIS A 236 2.47 22.09 2.14
N ASP A 237 2.64 23.18 1.39
CA ASP A 237 3.95 23.63 0.88
C ASP A 237 4.96 24.04 1.98
N ASP A 238 4.50 24.25 3.21
CA ASP A 238 5.32 24.62 4.37
C ASP A 238 5.90 23.42 5.13
N ILE A 239 5.52 22.19 4.76
CA ILE A 239 5.98 20.97 5.43
C ILE A 239 6.21 19.82 4.45
N LEU A 240 7.33 19.11 4.62
CA LEU A 240 7.68 17.98 3.76
C LEU A 240 6.89 16.72 4.12
N ALA A 241 6.62 15.88 3.12
CA ALA A 241 6.14 14.52 3.32
C ALA A 241 7.13 13.72 4.19
N PRO A 242 6.65 12.78 4.99
CA PRO A 242 7.50 12.09 5.96
C PRO A 242 8.53 11.23 5.21
N VAL A 243 9.76 11.19 5.72
CA VAL A 243 10.82 10.30 5.20
C VAL A 243 10.37 8.85 5.04
N PRO A 244 9.64 8.22 5.99
CA PRO A 244 9.14 6.85 5.78
C PRO A 244 8.22 6.69 4.56
N GLN A 245 7.66 7.77 3.99
CA GLN A 245 6.88 7.70 2.75
C GLN A 245 7.74 7.88 1.50
N GLN A 246 8.62 8.89 1.48
CA GLN A 246 9.30 9.32 0.24
C GLN A 246 10.81 9.09 0.21
N GLY A 247 11.41 8.64 1.31
CA GLY A 247 12.85 8.55 1.48
C GLY A 247 13.52 9.91 1.32
N ALA A 248 14.61 9.95 0.55
CA ALA A 248 15.30 11.18 0.20
C ALA A 248 14.50 12.11 -0.75
N GLY A 249 13.35 11.67 -1.28
CA GLY A 249 12.51 12.45 -2.19
C GLY A 249 12.57 11.96 -3.64
N LEU A 250 12.06 12.79 -4.56
CA LEU A 250 11.94 12.45 -5.98
C LEU A 250 13.32 12.45 -6.67
N VAL A 251 13.69 11.34 -7.29
CA VAL A 251 14.97 11.19 -8.01
C VAL A 251 15.23 12.30 -9.04
N GLN A 252 16.42 12.89 -9.00
CA GLN A 252 16.90 13.89 -9.96
C GLN A 252 18.09 13.32 -10.76
N ALA A 253 17.81 12.69 -11.90
CA ALA A 253 18.82 11.94 -12.66
C ALA A 253 19.97 12.82 -13.18
N TRP A 254 19.66 14.05 -13.62
CA TRP A 254 20.66 14.99 -14.12
C TRP A 254 21.62 15.44 -13.01
N ASP A 255 21.07 15.83 -11.86
CA ASP A 255 21.85 16.30 -10.72
C ASP A 255 22.73 15.18 -10.17
N ALA A 256 22.18 13.97 -10.01
CA ALA A 256 22.94 12.79 -9.58
C ALA A 256 24.10 12.44 -10.52
N ALA A 257 23.91 12.62 -11.83
CA ALA A 257 24.94 12.36 -12.84
C ALA A 257 26.13 13.33 -12.75
N HIS A 258 25.88 14.59 -12.37
CA HIS A 258 26.89 15.66 -12.38
C HIS A 258 27.36 16.10 -10.98
N ALA A 259 26.76 15.58 -9.91
CA ALA A 259 27.18 15.87 -8.55
C ALA A 259 28.66 15.50 -8.32
N THR A 260 29.39 16.45 -7.77
CA THR A 260 30.78 16.33 -7.34
C THR A 260 30.91 16.03 -5.85
N THR A 261 29.80 16.10 -5.10
CA THR A 261 29.75 15.69 -3.70
C THR A 261 29.26 14.25 -3.55
N ILE A 262 29.91 13.47 -2.70
CA ILE A 262 29.48 12.12 -2.30
C ILE A 262 29.30 12.14 -0.78
N LEU A 263 28.12 11.72 -0.32
CA LEU A 263 27.80 11.55 1.10
C LEU A 263 27.91 10.06 1.45
N ASP A 264 28.56 9.71 2.55
CA ASP A 264 28.66 8.30 2.98
C ASP A 264 27.38 7.78 3.66
N SER A 265 26.41 8.66 3.92
CA SER A 265 25.09 8.33 4.42
C SER A 265 23.99 8.62 3.41
N THR A 266 23.03 7.70 3.31
CA THR A 266 21.82 7.84 2.49
C THR A 266 20.55 7.94 3.33
N GLY A 267 20.71 7.86 4.65
CA GLY A 267 19.63 7.89 5.62
C GLY A 267 20.20 7.66 7.02
N ILE A 268 19.71 8.40 8.01
CA ILE A 268 20.13 8.29 9.41
C ILE A 268 18.94 7.84 10.26
N SER A 269 19.09 6.72 10.95
CA SER A 269 18.11 6.28 11.95
C SER A 269 18.56 6.76 13.33
N PHE A 270 17.66 7.45 14.02
CA PHE A 270 17.83 7.80 15.43
C PHE A 270 17.34 6.70 16.37
N ASN A 271 16.83 5.59 15.80
CA ASN A 271 16.25 4.45 16.49
C ASN A 271 14.95 4.79 17.25
N ASP A 272 14.50 3.89 18.12
CA ASP A 272 13.35 4.07 19.00
C ASP A 272 13.74 4.73 20.33
N THR A 273 12.78 4.89 21.24
CA THR A 273 13.03 5.55 22.54
C THR A 273 13.96 4.74 23.45
N ASP A 274 13.93 3.41 23.34
CA ASP A 274 14.76 2.52 24.17
C ASP A 274 16.21 2.52 23.73
N HIS A 275 16.46 2.71 22.43
CA HIS A 275 17.77 2.62 21.80
C HIS A 275 18.19 3.93 21.13
N PHE A 276 17.65 5.06 21.58
CA PHE A 276 17.83 6.36 20.96
C PHE A 276 19.32 6.72 20.82
N VAL A 277 19.71 7.11 19.61
CA VAL A 277 21.04 7.65 19.31
C VAL A 277 20.89 9.14 19.04
N GLY A 278 21.53 9.98 19.86
CA GLY A 278 21.41 11.43 19.76
C GLY A 278 22.56 12.13 19.05
N GLU A 279 23.76 11.53 19.02
CA GLU A 279 24.94 12.11 18.36
C GLU A 279 25.18 11.39 17.03
N HIS A 280 25.33 12.16 15.96
CA HIS A 280 25.54 11.61 14.62
C HIS A 280 26.68 12.28 13.89
N THR A 281 27.35 11.50 13.06
CA THR A 281 28.41 11.96 12.16
C THR A 281 28.21 11.30 10.79
N PHE A 282 28.44 12.06 9.72
CA PHE A 282 28.57 11.51 8.36
C PHE A 282 29.63 12.30 7.59
N SER A 283 30.24 11.67 6.60
CA SER A 283 31.33 12.24 5.79
C SER A 283 30.81 12.85 4.50
N VAL A 284 31.37 13.99 4.15
CA VAL A 284 31.18 14.70 2.89
C VAL A 284 32.48 14.63 2.12
N LYS A 285 32.46 13.98 0.96
CA LYS A 285 33.61 13.90 0.03
C LYS A 285 33.38 14.81 -1.17
N ASN A 286 34.34 15.68 -1.44
CA ASN A 286 34.36 16.56 -2.60
C ASN A 286 35.26 15.96 -3.70
N THR A 287 34.70 15.66 -4.86
CA THR A 287 35.45 15.16 -6.03
C THR A 287 35.70 16.23 -7.09
N ALA A 288 35.33 17.49 -6.83
CA ALA A 288 35.64 18.61 -7.72
C ALA A 288 37.13 18.98 -7.67
N ALA A 289 37.56 19.76 -8.66
CA ALA A 289 38.92 20.31 -8.74
C ALA A 289 39.16 21.49 -7.80
N GLU A 290 38.09 22.06 -7.25
CA GLU A 290 38.13 23.21 -6.33
C GLU A 290 37.50 22.82 -4.98
N GLU A 291 37.82 23.59 -3.94
CA GLU A 291 37.16 23.42 -2.65
C GLU A 291 35.67 23.82 -2.74
N VAL A 292 34.84 23.14 -1.96
CA VAL A 292 33.40 23.44 -1.88
C VAL A 292 33.07 23.75 -0.42
N THR A 293 32.38 24.87 -0.21
CA THR A 293 31.84 25.23 1.11
C THR A 293 30.35 24.93 1.13
N TYR A 294 29.91 24.14 2.10
CA TYR A 294 28.52 23.77 2.31
C TYR A 294 27.97 24.56 3.50
N LYS A 295 26.84 25.22 3.31
CA LYS A 295 26.00 25.72 4.41
C LYS A 295 25.10 24.59 4.88
N LEU A 296 25.17 24.27 6.16
CA LEU A 296 24.41 23.20 6.79
C LEU A 296 23.05 23.73 7.26
N GLY A 297 22.01 22.93 7.07
CA GLY A 297 20.66 23.28 7.45
C GLY A 297 19.79 22.08 7.78
N HIS A 298 18.55 22.37 8.15
CA HIS A 298 17.55 21.37 8.55
C HIS A 298 16.22 21.69 7.90
N ALA A 299 15.56 20.67 7.34
CA ALA A 299 14.18 20.75 6.87
C ALA A 299 13.33 19.73 7.61
N LYS A 300 12.25 20.20 8.25
CA LYS A 300 11.27 19.35 8.95
C LYS A 300 10.36 18.63 7.96
N SER A 301 9.95 17.42 8.31
CA SER A 301 8.81 16.73 7.69
C SER A 301 7.76 16.40 8.72
N VAL A 302 6.55 16.11 8.25
CA VAL A 302 5.43 15.76 9.12
C VAL A 302 5.74 14.51 9.96
N THR A 303 5.34 14.53 11.23
CA THR A 303 5.37 13.32 12.08
C THR A 303 4.07 12.55 11.89
N VAL A 304 4.18 11.24 11.69
CA VAL A 304 3.04 10.36 11.43
C VAL A 304 2.89 9.31 12.53
N TYR A 305 1.65 8.97 12.90
CA TYR A 305 1.39 7.84 13.77
C TYR A 305 1.30 6.54 12.97
N THR A 306 1.98 5.49 13.45
CA THR A 306 1.94 4.15 12.85
C THR A 306 0.57 3.51 13.03
N PHE A 307 -0.06 3.73 14.18
CA PHE A 307 -1.38 3.19 14.52
C PHE A 307 -2.45 4.28 14.60
N THR A 308 -3.69 3.91 14.25
CA THR A 308 -4.85 4.81 14.32
C THR A 308 -5.18 5.18 15.78
N PRO A 309 -5.21 6.47 16.16
CA PRO A 309 -5.59 6.90 17.50
C PRO A 309 -7.02 6.50 17.86
N GLY A 310 -7.24 6.15 19.14
CA GLY A 310 -8.58 5.90 19.69
C GLY A 310 -9.15 4.51 19.43
N GLU A 311 -8.43 3.64 18.72
CA GLU A 311 -8.81 2.24 18.50
C GLU A 311 -8.50 1.37 19.72
N ALA A 312 -9.33 0.36 19.97
CA ALA A 312 -9.14 -0.58 21.08
C ALA A 312 -7.95 -1.52 20.88
N GLN A 313 -7.60 -1.80 19.62
CA GLN A 313 -6.41 -2.56 19.22
C GLN A 313 -5.53 -1.68 18.34
N LEU A 314 -4.21 -1.94 18.36
CA LEU A 314 -3.24 -1.26 17.51
C LEU A 314 -3.46 -1.61 16.04
N ASN A 315 -4.30 -0.82 15.37
CA ASN A 315 -4.60 -0.96 13.95
C ASN A 315 -3.71 -0.02 13.14
N VAL A 316 -2.96 -0.57 12.18
CA VAL A 316 -2.06 0.22 11.34
C VAL A 316 -2.84 1.27 10.56
N ALA A 317 -2.38 2.52 10.64
CA ALA A 317 -2.97 3.64 9.93
C ALA A 317 -2.85 3.45 8.41
N ARG A 318 -3.92 3.76 7.68
CA ARG A 318 -3.90 3.78 6.21
C ARG A 318 -3.47 5.16 5.72
N ALA A 319 -2.81 5.23 4.58
CA ALA A 319 -2.46 6.50 3.97
C ALA A 319 -3.72 7.29 3.56
N PRO A 320 -3.76 8.62 3.79
CA PRO A 320 -2.79 9.41 4.59
C PRO A 320 -2.90 9.07 6.10
N PRO A 321 -1.80 8.74 6.79
CA PRO A 321 -1.86 8.40 8.21
C PRO A 321 -2.13 9.66 9.06
N PRO A 322 -2.66 9.50 10.28
CA PRO A 322 -2.80 10.59 11.23
C PRO A 322 -1.46 11.27 11.51
N THR A 323 -1.46 12.60 11.54
CA THR A 323 -0.26 13.43 11.70
C THR A 323 -0.28 14.22 13.01
N VAL A 324 0.90 14.71 13.40
CA VAL A 324 1.08 15.66 14.52
C VAL A 324 2.16 16.68 14.14
N ASP A 325 1.94 17.94 14.53
CA ASP A 325 2.81 19.08 14.18
C ASP A 325 3.99 19.21 15.17
N GLU A 326 4.79 18.16 15.23
CA GLU A 326 5.97 18.06 16.11
C GLU A 326 7.12 17.41 15.32
N TRP A 327 8.38 17.79 15.59
CA TRP A 327 9.55 17.26 14.88
C TRP A 327 10.80 17.31 15.77
N ALA A 328 11.86 16.60 15.34
CA ALA A 328 13.13 16.64 16.04
C ALA A 328 13.85 17.99 15.86
N THR A 329 14.55 18.42 16.91
CA THR A 329 15.49 19.54 16.83
C THR A 329 16.87 19.03 16.45
N ILE A 330 17.52 19.67 15.48
CA ILE A 330 18.88 19.34 15.02
C ILE A 330 19.83 20.49 15.39
N ASN A 331 20.88 20.18 16.13
CA ASN A 331 21.93 21.14 16.49
C ASN A 331 23.26 20.73 15.88
N PHE A 332 23.73 21.47 14.88
CA PHE A 332 25.03 21.25 14.26
C PHE A 332 26.16 21.78 15.13
N GLU A 333 27.32 21.12 15.12
CA GLU A 333 28.54 21.64 15.75
C GLU A 333 29.07 22.88 15.01
N THR A 334 28.81 22.99 13.70
CA THR A 334 29.15 24.12 12.84
C THR A 334 28.00 24.41 11.88
N ASN A 335 27.82 25.67 11.48
CA ASN A 335 26.82 26.06 10.48
C ASN A 335 27.32 25.92 9.03
N SER A 336 28.63 25.70 8.85
CA SER A 336 29.25 25.55 7.54
C SER A 336 30.42 24.58 7.57
N LEU A 337 30.64 23.89 6.44
CA LEU A 337 31.71 22.92 6.24
C LEU A 337 32.45 23.25 4.95
N THR A 338 33.76 23.47 5.00
CA THR A 338 34.60 23.62 3.80
C THR A 338 35.36 22.32 3.55
N VAL A 339 35.17 21.74 2.37
CA VAL A 339 35.80 20.47 1.97
C VAL A 339 36.79 20.75 0.82
N PRO A 340 38.10 20.49 1.02
CA PRO A 340 39.10 20.77 -0.01
C PRO A 340 38.88 19.90 -1.25
N ALA A 341 39.41 20.34 -2.39
CA ALA A 341 39.38 19.59 -3.65
C ALA A 341 39.91 18.16 -3.46
N GLY A 342 39.14 17.16 -3.87
CA GLY A 342 39.48 15.74 -3.70
C GLY A 342 39.45 15.22 -2.25
N GLY A 343 39.13 16.08 -1.27
CA GLY A 343 39.18 15.77 0.15
C GLY A 343 37.86 15.33 0.75
N SER A 344 37.85 15.19 2.07
CA SER A 344 36.65 14.85 2.84
C SER A 344 36.64 15.59 4.18
N ALA A 345 35.44 15.84 4.71
CA ALA A 345 35.26 16.38 6.05
C ALA A 345 33.96 15.85 6.67
N GLU A 346 33.86 15.88 7.99
CA GLU A 346 32.72 15.33 8.73
C GLU A 346 31.70 16.41 9.07
N VAL A 347 30.42 16.08 8.91
CA VAL A 347 29.30 16.81 9.53
C VAL A 347 28.96 16.12 10.84
N LYS A 348 28.91 16.90 11.93
CA LYS A 348 28.52 16.44 13.27
C LYS A 348 27.33 17.22 13.77
N PHE A 349 26.35 16.51 14.31
CA PHE A 349 25.16 17.13 14.88
C PHE A 349 24.57 16.29 16.00
N THR A 350 23.77 16.94 16.84
CA THR A 350 22.96 16.29 17.86
C THR A 350 21.48 16.40 17.49
N ALA A 351 20.73 15.34 17.74
CA ALA A 351 19.29 15.26 17.56
C ALA A 351 18.59 15.24 18.92
N VAL A 352 17.47 15.96 19.02
CA VAL A 352 16.57 15.92 20.18
C VAL A 352 15.17 15.51 19.68
N PRO A 353 14.61 14.37 20.13
CA PRO A 353 13.29 13.93 19.71
C PRO A 353 12.19 14.93 20.13
N PRO A 354 11.08 14.99 19.38
CA PRO A 354 9.89 15.72 19.82
C PRO A 354 9.32 15.11 21.11
N SER A 355 8.61 15.93 21.89
CA SER A 355 7.99 15.53 23.17
C SER A 355 6.46 15.59 23.10
N GLY A 356 5.77 15.03 24.10
CA GLY A 356 4.30 15.11 24.17
C GLY A 356 3.54 14.19 23.20
N LEU A 357 4.23 13.29 22.50
CA LEU A 357 3.63 12.35 21.57
C LEU A 357 3.12 11.09 22.26
N ASN A 358 2.09 10.45 21.70
CA ASN A 358 1.60 9.18 22.21
C ASN A 358 2.51 8.02 21.77
N ALA A 359 3.41 7.60 22.66
CA ALA A 359 4.38 6.53 22.43
C ALA A 359 3.75 5.18 22.05
N THR A 360 2.53 4.86 22.49
CA THR A 360 1.89 3.57 22.14
C THR A 360 1.44 3.50 20.69
N LEU A 361 1.33 4.64 20.00
CA LEU A 361 0.99 4.72 18.58
C LEU A 361 2.22 4.72 17.65
N LEU A 362 3.43 4.59 18.22
CA LEU A 362 4.71 4.63 17.51
C LEU A 362 4.81 5.79 16.52
N PRO A 363 4.75 7.06 16.97
CA PRO A 363 5.00 8.22 16.12
C PRO A 363 6.37 8.14 15.45
N VAL A 364 6.39 8.25 14.13
CA VAL A 364 7.62 8.34 13.33
C VAL A 364 7.86 9.80 12.98
N TYR A 365 8.85 10.41 13.64
CA TYR A 365 9.28 11.76 13.36
C TYR A 365 10.47 11.73 12.38
N SER A 366 10.54 12.70 11.48
CA SER A 366 11.54 12.67 10.41
C SER A 366 11.89 14.07 9.89
N GLY A 367 12.90 14.13 9.02
CA GLY A 367 13.29 15.35 8.34
C GLY A 367 14.57 15.14 7.52
N TYR A 368 15.24 16.23 7.19
CA TYR A 368 16.41 16.23 6.31
C TYR A 368 17.51 17.11 6.87
N ILE A 369 18.73 16.59 6.89
CA ILE A 369 19.95 17.39 7.00
C ILE A 369 20.26 17.94 5.61
N THR A 370 20.30 19.26 5.44
CA THR A 370 20.50 19.90 4.13
C THR A 370 21.91 20.48 4.00
N LEU A 371 22.47 20.40 2.79
CA LEU A 371 23.76 20.97 2.43
C LEU A 371 23.60 21.82 1.17
N GLU A 372 23.82 23.12 1.29
CA GLU A 372 23.86 24.06 0.16
C GLU A 372 25.32 24.34 -0.21
N GLY A 373 25.80 23.77 -1.32
CA GLY A 373 27.18 23.90 -1.77
C GLY A 373 27.45 25.19 -2.54
N SER A 374 28.64 25.77 -2.37
CA SER A 374 29.10 26.95 -3.13
C SER A 374 29.24 26.70 -4.64
N ASN A 375 29.24 25.43 -5.06
CA ASN A 375 29.21 24.98 -6.46
C ASN A 375 27.77 24.90 -7.03
N GLY A 376 26.74 25.28 -6.28
CA GLY A 376 25.34 25.26 -6.69
C GLY A 376 24.61 23.94 -6.40
N GLU A 377 25.27 22.95 -5.82
CA GLU A 377 24.61 21.71 -5.41
C GLU A 377 23.69 21.93 -4.21
N THR A 378 22.50 21.33 -4.25
CA THR A 378 21.59 21.25 -3.11
C THR A 378 21.39 19.78 -2.77
N LEU A 379 21.85 19.38 -1.59
CA LEU A 379 21.90 17.98 -1.18
C LEU A 379 21.16 17.77 0.14
N SER A 380 20.72 16.54 0.39
CA SER A 380 20.15 16.19 1.69
C SER A 380 20.44 14.76 2.13
N VAL A 381 20.48 14.55 3.45
CA VAL A 381 20.46 13.23 4.09
C VAL A 381 19.17 13.13 4.90
N PRO A 382 18.24 12.22 4.55
CA PRO A 382 17.02 12.04 5.33
C PRO A 382 17.34 11.41 6.69
N TYR A 383 16.56 11.74 7.71
CA TYR A 383 16.60 11.07 9.00
C TYR A 383 15.20 10.69 9.47
N LEU A 384 15.12 9.70 10.36
CA LEU A 384 13.89 9.40 11.12
C LEU A 384 14.23 8.82 12.49
N GLY A 385 13.26 8.88 13.40
CA GLY A 385 13.24 8.13 14.65
C GLY A 385 11.82 7.77 15.05
N VAL A 386 11.69 6.85 16.01
CA VAL A 386 10.38 6.40 16.51
C VAL A 386 10.23 6.78 17.98
N GLY A 387 9.15 7.49 18.30
CA GLY A 387 8.76 7.72 19.69
C GLY A 387 8.00 6.50 20.22
N GLY A 388 8.46 5.93 21.33
CA GLY A 388 7.97 4.66 21.87
C GLY A 388 9.00 3.54 21.76
N SER A 389 8.63 2.37 22.31
CA SER A 389 9.46 1.17 22.33
C SER A 389 8.98 0.18 21.27
N MET A 390 9.85 -0.16 20.33
CA MET A 390 9.56 -1.22 19.35
C MET A 390 9.53 -2.58 20.03
N ARG A 391 10.37 -2.78 21.06
CA ARG A 391 10.45 -4.04 21.81
C ARG A 391 9.20 -4.29 22.64
N ASP A 392 8.68 -3.26 23.34
CA ASP A 392 7.50 -3.42 24.19
C ASP A 392 6.18 -3.37 23.40
N THR A 393 6.23 -3.07 22.09
CA THR A 393 5.06 -3.15 21.21
C THR A 393 4.71 -4.63 20.95
N PRO A 394 3.50 -5.10 21.33
CA PRO A 394 3.13 -6.50 21.12
C PRO A 394 3.06 -6.86 19.64
N VAL A 395 3.77 -7.89 19.24
CA VAL A 395 3.70 -8.50 17.91
C VAL A 395 2.43 -9.31 17.77
N LEU A 396 2.09 -10.12 18.78
CA LEU A 396 0.87 -10.93 18.80
C LEU A 396 -0.07 -10.46 19.88
N VAL A 397 -1.36 -10.41 19.54
CA VAL A 397 -2.44 -10.14 20.50
C VAL A 397 -3.54 -11.18 20.31
N PRO A 398 -4.20 -11.62 21.39
CA PRO A 398 -5.42 -12.41 21.26
C PRO A 398 -6.54 -11.52 20.73
N GLY A 399 -7.46 -12.11 19.96
CA GLY A 399 -8.68 -11.43 19.55
C GLY A 399 -8.94 -11.47 18.05
N LEU A 400 -9.99 -10.75 17.66
CA LEU A 400 -10.52 -10.72 16.30
C LEU A 400 -10.31 -9.30 15.76
N GLY A 401 -9.87 -9.17 14.51
CA GLY A 401 -9.64 -7.85 13.94
C GLY A 401 -8.72 -7.88 12.73
N LEU A 402 -8.22 -6.69 12.37
CA LEU A 402 -7.19 -6.50 11.35
C LEU A 402 -5.79 -6.95 11.83
N ASN A 403 -5.64 -7.17 13.14
CA ASN A 403 -4.56 -7.91 13.79
C ASN A 403 -5.17 -8.89 14.81
N GLY A 404 -4.48 -9.98 15.10
CA GLY A 404 -4.91 -10.96 16.09
C GLY A 404 -4.57 -12.41 15.75
N VAL A 405 -4.67 -13.25 16.78
CA VAL A 405 -4.45 -14.69 16.68
C VAL A 405 -5.69 -15.44 17.19
N TYR A 406 -6.24 -16.33 16.37
CA TYR A 406 -7.45 -17.08 16.72
C TYR A 406 -7.63 -18.35 15.86
N LEU A 407 -8.57 -19.21 16.31
CA LEU A 407 -9.01 -20.39 15.57
C LEU A 407 -10.17 -20.05 14.63
N SER A 408 -10.05 -20.47 13.37
CA SER A 408 -11.05 -20.39 12.30
C SER A 408 -11.24 -21.75 11.63
N SER A 409 -11.88 -21.77 10.46
CA SER A 409 -12.15 -22.98 9.67
C SER A 409 -12.06 -22.74 8.16
N THR A 410 -11.94 -23.82 7.37
CA THR A 410 -11.82 -23.74 5.90
C THR A 410 -13.13 -23.59 5.15
N ASP A 411 -14.27 -23.77 5.81
CA ASP A 411 -15.63 -23.58 5.26
C ASP A 411 -16.03 -22.11 5.11
N ASN A 412 -15.15 -21.19 5.51
CA ASN A 412 -15.40 -19.76 5.44
C ASN A 412 -14.23 -19.00 4.81
N HIS A 413 -14.53 -18.25 3.75
CA HIS A 413 -13.56 -17.38 3.08
C HIS A 413 -13.21 -16.13 3.91
N PHE A 414 -14.14 -15.64 4.73
CA PHE A 414 -13.98 -14.45 5.57
C PHE A 414 -13.26 -14.69 6.90
N LEU A 415 -12.66 -15.88 7.09
CA LEU A 415 -11.89 -16.23 8.28
C LEU A 415 -12.65 -16.00 9.61
N ILE A 416 -13.96 -16.24 9.64
CA ILE A 416 -14.75 -16.08 10.86
C ILE A 416 -14.23 -17.03 11.96
N PRO A 417 -14.05 -16.56 13.21
CA PRO A 417 -13.61 -17.41 14.31
C PRO A 417 -14.65 -18.47 14.66
N VAL A 418 -14.18 -19.57 15.25
CA VAL A 418 -15.05 -20.66 15.72
C VAL A 418 -15.12 -20.70 17.24
N ALA A 419 -16.22 -21.23 17.77
CA ALA A 419 -16.37 -21.44 19.21
C ALA A 419 -15.40 -22.53 19.72
N ALA A 420 -15.04 -22.42 20.99
CA ALA A 420 -14.26 -23.42 21.70
C ALA A 420 -14.90 -24.82 21.61
N ASN A 421 -14.06 -25.85 21.54
CA ASN A 421 -14.42 -27.26 21.45
C ASN A 421 -15.19 -27.64 20.17
N ARG A 422 -15.14 -26.84 19.10
CA ARG A 422 -15.64 -27.25 17.79
C ARG A 422 -14.96 -28.56 17.37
N THR A 423 -15.76 -29.55 16.97
CA THR A 423 -15.26 -30.82 16.45
C THR A 423 -14.99 -30.69 14.96
N PHE A 424 -13.77 -31.06 14.56
CA PHE A 424 -13.35 -31.18 13.16
C PHE A 424 -13.10 -32.65 12.85
N THR A 425 -13.92 -33.21 11.95
CA THR A 425 -13.75 -34.56 11.45
C THR A 425 -13.11 -34.50 10.07
N ILE A 426 -11.84 -34.89 9.96
CA ILE A 426 -11.03 -34.74 8.74
C ILE A 426 -10.57 -36.10 8.19
N PRO A 427 -10.15 -36.21 6.92
CA PRO A 427 -9.53 -37.44 6.41
C PRO A 427 -8.24 -37.72 7.18
N ARG A 428 -7.94 -39.00 7.42
CA ARG A 428 -6.66 -39.38 8.00
C ARG A 428 -5.53 -39.03 7.01
N PRO A 429 -4.39 -38.48 7.44
CA PRO A 429 -3.29 -38.18 6.51
C PRO A 429 -2.95 -39.39 5.63
N GLY A 430 -2.97 -39.19 4.32
CA GLY A 430 -2.78 -40.25 3.32
C GLY A 430 -4.06 -40.91 2.79
N SER A 431 -5.24 -40.58 3.34
CA SER A 431 -6.53 -40.99 2.78
C SER A 431 -7.16 -39.91 1.90
N THR A 432 -8.12 -40.28 1.06
CA THR A 432 -8.93 -39.34 0.27
C THR A 432 -10.16 -38.89 1.04
N GLY A 433 -10.57 -37.63 0.85
CA GLY A 433 -11.80 -37.10 1.43
C GLY A 433 -11.83 -35.57 1.39
N SER A 434 -13.04 -35.01 1.49
CA SER A 434 -13.25 -33.57 1.66
C SER A 434 -13.78 -33.31 3.06
N ALA A 435 -13.23 -32.29 3.73
CA ALA A 435 -13.63 -31.92 5.07
C ALA A 435 -13.41 -30.43 5.33
N ILE A 436 -13.97 -29.99 6.45
CA ILE A 436 -13.71 -28.67 7.02
C ILE A 436 -12.55 -28.85 8.00
N TYR A 437 -11.46 -28.12 7.77
CA TYR A 437 -10.25 -28.23 8.58
C TYR A 437 -10.21 -27.12 9.63
N PRO A 438 -9.65 -27.40 10.82
CA PRO A 438 -9.27 -26.35 11.74
C PRO A 438 -8.19 -25.49 11.07
N LYS A 439 -8.40 -24.18 11.11
CA LYS A 439 -7.51 -23.20 10.50
C LYS A 439 -7.03 -22.24 11.56
N MET A 440 -5.73 -22.17 11.81
CA MET A 440 -5.18 -21.08 12.61
C MET A 440 -5.06 -19.82 11.77
N VAL A 441 -5.42 -18.67 12.34
CA VAL A 441 -5.17 -17.36 11.75
C VAL A 441 -4.21 -16.61 12.66
N VAL A 442 -3.14 -16.05 12.09
CA VAL A 442 -2.14 -15.24 12.78
C VAL A 442 -1.92 -13.97 11.97
N THR A 443 -2.37 -12.83 12.47
CA THR A 443 -2.10 -11.52 11.87
C THR A 443 -1.32 -10.67 12.86
N PRO A 444 0.03 -10.60 12.71
CA PRO A 444 0.86 -9.80 13.60
C PRO A 444 0.51 -8.31 13.55
N THR A 445 0.60 -7.63 14.70
CA THR A 445 0.44 -6.17 14.82
C THR A 445 1.56 -5.42 14.08
N VAL A 446 2.80 -5.90 14.25
CA VAL A 446 4.03 -5.45 13.56
C VAL A 446 4.75 -6.69 12.99
N GLY A 447 5.75 -6.47 12.13
CA GLY A 447 6.57 -7.59 11.65
C GLY A 447 7.42 -8.22 12.76
N THR A 448 7.88 -9.45 12.53
CA THR A 448 8.76 -10.19 13.46
C THR A 448 9.80 -10.97 12.68
N THR A 449 10.98 -11.14 13.26
CA THR A 449 12.04 -11.98 12.67
C THR A 449 11.74 -13.46 12.79
N ASP A 450 10.90 -13.87 13.75
CA ASP A 450 10.60 -15.28 13.97
C ASP A 450 9.17 -15.51 14.47
N LEU A 451 8.37 -16.23 13.69
CA LEU A 451 6.99 -16.63 14.00
C LEU A 451 6.88 -18.16 14.02
N HIS A 452 6.59 -18.70 15.19
CA HIS A 452 6.35 -20.12 15.44
C HIS A 452 4.86 -20.39 15.57
N VAL A 453 4.42 -21.50 15.00
CA VAL A 453 3.06 -22.02 15.06
C VAL A 453 3.12 -23.51 15.34
N GLU A 454 2.63 -23.89 16.51
CA GLU A 454 2.77 -25.24 17.05
C GLU A 454 1.43 -25.76 17.56
N LEU A 455 1.38 -27.08 17.81
CA LEU A 455 0.19 -27.75 18.33
C LEU A 455 0.39 -28.12 19.81
N VAL A 456 -0.65 -27.93 20.62
CA VAL A 456 -0.69 -28.33 22.04
C VAL A 456 -1.81 -29.35 22.24
N ALA A 457 -1.53 -30.41 23.01
CA ALA A 457 -2.53 -31.38 23.43
C ALA A 457 -3.17 -30.97 24.76
N LEU A 458 -4.50 -31.07 24.85
CA LEU A 458 -5.26 -30.66 26.02
C LEU A 458 -5.83 -31.88 26.76
N GLY A 459 -5.45 -32.03 28.03
CA GLY A 459 -5.85 -33.13 28.90
C GLY A 459 -4.75 -34.18 29.12
N SER A 460 -4.99 -35.11 30.05
CA SER A 460 -4.05 -36.19 30.36
C SER A 460 -3.86 -37.04 29.10
N SER A 461 -2.68 -36.95 28.50
CA SER A 461 -2.17 -37.79 27.43
C SER A 461 -1.94 -39.25 27.89
N GLY A 462 -2.91 -39.83 28.60
CA GLY A 462 -2.81 -41.13 29.26
C GLY A 462 -2.61 -42.32 28.32
N ASN A 463 -2.52 -42.09 27.00
CA ASN A 463 -2.16 -43.09 26.00
C ASN A 463 -1.51 -42.49 24.72
N SER A 464 -1.08 -41.22 24.72
CA SER A 464 -0.46 -40.62 23.53
C SER A 464 1.03 -40.96 23.48
N THR A 465 1.47 -41.60 22.38
CA THR A 465 2.90 -41.82 22.09
C THR A 465 3.59 -40.58 21.53
N LEU A 466 2.88 -39.45 21.43
CA LEU A 466 3.45 -38.22 20.87
C LEU A 466 4.50 -37.63 21.80
N LYS A 467 5.64 -37.27 21.22
CA LYS A 467 6.71 -36.55 21.91
C LYS A 467 6.22 -35.15 22.27
N ILE A 468 6.23 -34.84 23.56
CA ILE A 468 6.01 -33.47 24.05
C ILE A 468 7.38 -32.82 24.23
N THR A 469 7.56 -31.65 23.63
CA THR A 469 8.77 -30.84 23.77
C THR A 469 8.40 -29.58 24.57
N ASP A 470 9.26 -29.22 25.52
CA ASP A 470 9.17 -27.94 26.20
C ASP A 470 9.95 -26.91 25.38
N VAL A 471 9.27 -25.85 24.95
CA VAL A 471 9.88 -24.74 24.22
C VAL A 471 9.56 -23.46 24.95
N LEU A 472 10.54 -22.93 25.69
CA LEU A 472 10.42 -21.71 26.49
C LEU A 472 9.22 -21.76 27.46
N GLY A 473 9.06 -22.86 28.19
CA GLY A 473 7.97 -23.03 29.16
C GLY A 473 6.64 -23.51 28.56
N TYR A 474 6.54 -23.60 27.22
CA TYR A 474 5.35 -24.09 26.54
C TYR A 474 5.52 -25.55 26.11
N ARG A 475 4.65 -26.41 26.61
CA ARG A 475 4.65 -27.86 26.30
C ARG A 475 3.89 -28.12 25.00
N THR A 476 4.62 -28.23 23.90
CA THR A 476 4.04 -28.41 22.56
C THR A 476 4.32 -29.81 22.01
N LEU A 477 3.51 -30.26 21.05
CA LEU A 477 3.75 -31.46 20.27
C LEU A 477 4.77 -31.23 19.15
N GLY A 478 5.03 -29.97 18.81
CA GLY A 478 5.93 -29.54 17.75
C GLY A 478 5.26 -28.61 16.73
N PRO A 479 6.04 -28.13 15.75
CA PRO A 479 5.59 -27.17 14.76
C PRO A 479 4.62 -27.77 13.75
N LEU A 480 3.73 -26.93 13.23
CA LEU A 480 2.95 -27.23 12.04
C LEU A 480 3.83 -27.14 10.78
N PRO A 481 3.45 -27.81 9.67
CA PRO A 481 4.13 -27.59 8.39
C PRO A 481 4.22 -26.09 8.05
N GLN A 482 5.34 -25.67 7.47
CA GLN A 482 5.64 -24.25 7.15
C GLN A 482 5.88 -23.34 8.38
N SER A 483 6.12 -23.92 9.56
CA SER A 483 6.60 -23.21 10.74
C SER A 483 8.00 -23.70 11.13
N PRO A 484 8.92 -22.82 11.57
CA PRO A 484 8.77 -21.37 11.75
C PRO A 484 8.74 -20.57 10.44
N VAL A 485 8.18 -19.36 10.49
CA VAL A 485 8.26 -18.35 9.44
C VAL A 485 9.29 -17.30 9.87
N THR A 486 10.43 -17.27 9.19
CA THR A 486 11.45 -16.24 9.39
C THR A 486 11.06 -14.95 8.68
N TYR A 487 11.30 -13.80 9.31
CA TYR A 487 10.96 -12.47 8.79
C TYR A 487 9.49 -12.34 8.40
N ALA A 488 8.61 -12.76 9.30
CA ALA A 488 7.17 -12.70 9.10
C ALA A 488 6.68 -11.23 9.06
N HIS A 489 6.02 -10.87 7.96
CA HIS A 489 5.36 -9.59 7.76
C HIS A 489 3.94 -9.59 8.38
N ARG A 490 3.34 -8.41 8.52
CA ARG A 490 2.04 -8.22 9.18
C ARG A 490 0.79 -8.54 8.34
N PHE A 491 0.90 -9.09 7.12
CA PHE A 491 -0.25 -9.24 6.20
C PHE A 491 -1.11 -10.49 6.47
N GLY A 492 -0.84 -11.19 7.57
CA GLY A 492 -1.60 -12.35 8.00
C GLY A 492 -1.10 -13.65 7.41
N TYR A 493 -1.21 -14.70 8.21
CA TYR A 493 -0.84 -16.07 7.88
C TYR A 493 -1.95 -17.01 8.31
N THR A 494 -2.11 -18.11 7.58
CA THR A 494 -3.09 -19.14 7.92
C THR A 494 -2.51 -20.53 7.81
N TRP A 495 -2.81 -21.39 8.78
CA TRP A 495 -2.45 -22.81 8.75
C TRP A 495 -3.69 -23.68 8.73
N ASN A 496 -3.93 -24.37 7.63
CA ASN A 496 -4.94 -25.42 7.56
C ASN A 496 -4.35 -26.70 8.16
N PHE A 497 -4.84 -27.12 9.32
CA PHE A 497 -4.27 -28.27 10.00
C PHE A 497 -4.90 -29.58 9.51
N GLY A 498 -4.11 -30.33 8.75
CA GLY A 498 -4.49 -31.62 8.16
C GLY A 498 -4.28 -32.83 9.08
N GLY A 499 -4.04 -32.64 10.39
CA GLY A 499 -3.86 -33.74 11.34
C GLY A 499 -2.44 -34.33 11.40
N PHE A 500 -1.42 -33.61 10.95
CA PHE A 500 -0.02 -34.01 11.08
C PHE A 500 0.90 -32.81 11.36
N LEU A 501 2.03 -33.06 12.03
CA LEU A 501 3.06 -32.06 12.37
C LEU A 501 4.09 -31.91 11.23
N ALA A 502 4.99 -30.93 11.33
CA ALA A 502 6.00 -30.66 10.30
C ALA A 502 6.90 -31.88 9.98
N ASP A 503 7.18 -32.72 10.98
CA ASP A 503 7.95 -33.97 10.84
C ASP A 503 7.13 -35.14 10.25
N ARG A 504 5.88 -34.87 9.84
CA ARG A 504 4.88 -35.82 9.32
C ARG A 504 4.31 -36.78 10.37
N THR A 505 4.54 -36.54 11.65
CA THR A 505 3.88 -37.29 12.73
C THR A 505 2.37 -37.06 12.65
N ILE A 506 1.60 -38.15 12.51
CA ILE A 506 0.13 -38.12 12.51
C ILE A 506 -0.36 -37.97 13.95
N VAL A 507 -1.23 -36.98 14.18
CA VAL A 507 -1.76 -36.65 15.49
C VAL A 507 -3.01 -37.49 15.77
N PRO A 508 -3.14 -38.19 16.91
CA PRO A 508 -4.32 -39.01 17.19
C PRO A 508 -5.58 -38.15 17.41
N GLU A 509 -6.75 -38.78 17.41
CA GLU A 509 -7.98 -38.10 17.83
C GLU A 509 -7.85 -37.58 19.27
N GLY A 510 -8.41 -36.40 19.53
CA GLY A 510 -8.25 -35.77 20.84
C GLY A 510 -8.60 -34.29 20.85
N SER A 511 -8.35 -33.64 21.99
CA SER A 511 -8.53 -32.20 22.19
C SER A 511 -7.20 -31.48 22.04
N TYR A 512 -7.19 -30.41 21.25
CA TYR A 512 -5.99 -29.66 20.90
C TYR A 512 -6.24 -28.16 20.89
N ALA A 513 -5.17 -27.37 20.99
CA ALA A 513 -5.14 -25.95 20.66
C ALA A 513 -3.91 -25.64 19.81
N PHE A 514 -3.94 -24.54 19.07
CA PHE A 514 -2.74 -24.00 18.45
C PHE A 514 -2.10 -22.96 19.36
N ILE A 515 -0.79 -22.86 19.27
CA ILE A 515 -0.02 -21.79 19.91
C ILE A 515 0.78 -21.05 18.85
N ALA A 516 0.68 -19.73 18.84
CA ALA A 516 1.57 -18.86 18.06
C ALA A 516 2.52 -18.18 19.01
N ARG A 517 3.81 -18.17 18.66
CA ARG A 517 4.85 -17.45 19.39
C ARG A 517 5.58 -16.56 18.40
N ALA A 518 5.71 -15.27 18.69
CA ALA A 518 6.49 -14.36 17.86
C ALA A 518 7.51 -13.60 18.68
N LEU A 519 8.72 -13.47 18.14
CA LEU A 519 9.77 -12.71 18.78
C LEU A 519 9.47 -11.21 18.66
N ARG A 520 9.52 -10.48 19.77
CA ARG A 520 9.40 -9.02 19.76
C ARG A 520 10.54 -8.38 18.98
N ILE A 521 10.30 -7.21 18.40
CA ILE A 521 11.35 -6.46 17.69
C ILE A 521 12.48 -6.15 18.69
N PHE A 522 13.73 -6.34 18.30
CA PHE A 522 14.91 -6.27 19.19
C PHE A 522 14.92 -7.26 20.38
N GLY A 523 14.03 -8.26 20.38
CA GLY A 523 14.01 -9.33 21.37
C GLY A 523 15.14 -10.35 21.19
N ASP A 524 15.53 -10.98 22.29
CA ASP A 524 16.48 -12.10 22.35
C ASP A 524 15.72 -13.44 22.27
N ALA A 525 15.92 -14.18 21.18
CA ALA A 525 15.24 -15.46 20.94
C ALA A 525 15.45 -16.50 22.05
N SER A 526 16.49 -16.35 22.88
CA SER A 526 16.79 -17.27 23.99
C SER A 526 16.01 -16.98 25.28
N LYS A 527 15.34 -15.82 25.38
CA LYS A 527 14.61 -15.37 26.57
C LYS A 527 13.11 -15.50 26.38
N GLU A 528 12.44 -16.20 27.29
CA GLU A 528 10.98 -16.41 27.21
C GLU A 528 10.20 -15.10 27.21
N GLU A 529 10.63 -14.11 28.00
CA GLU A 529 9.99 -12.80 28.15
C GLU A 529 10.00 -11.93 26.89
N ASP A 530 10.83 -12.27 25.90
CA ASP A 530 10.94 -11.55 24.62
C ASP A 530 9.98 -12.10 23.55
N TRP A 531 9.21 -13.14 23.87
CA TRP A 531 8.21 -13.72 22.97
C TRP A 531 6.80 -13.32 23.37
N ASP A 532 6.03 -12.84 22.40
CA ASP A 532 4.58 -12.81 22.54
C ASP A 532 4.00 -14.18 22.20
N VAL A 533 3.11 -14.67 23.05
CA VAL A 533 2.54 -16.00 22.92
C VAL A 533 1.02 -15.93 23.02
N VAL A 534 0.35 -16.52 22.04
CA VAL A 534 -1.12 -16.62 22.02
C VAL A 534 -1.53 -18.05 21.74
N GLU A 535 -2.33 -18.61 22.66
CA GLU A 535 -3.01 -19.88 22.49
C GLU A 535 -4.44 -19.66 21.97
N THR A 536 -4.88 -20.46 21.00
CA THR A 536 -6.25 -20.39 20.50
C THR A 536 -7.23 -21.08 21.44
N VAL A 537 -8.53 -20.85 21.24
CA VAL A 537 -9.55 -21.72 21.86
C VAL A 537 -9.33 -23.19 21.47
N PRO A 538 -9.73 -24.15 22.32
CA PRO A 538 -9.57 -25.57 22.05
C PRO A 538 -10.44 -26.03 20.88
N PHE A 539 -10.05 -27.13 20.22
CA PHE A 539 -10.85 -27.87 19.25
C PHE A 539 -10.71 -29.38 19.45
N ILE A 540 -11.65 -30.15 18.90
CA ILE A 540 -11.63 -31.61 18.96
C ILE A 540 -11.32 -32.14 17.56
N LEU A 541 -10.27 -32.95 17.44
CA LEU A 541 -9.89 -33.64 16.21
C LEU A 541 -10.49 -35.04 16.19
N LYS A 542 -11.18 -35.39 15.11
CA LYS A 542 -11.60 -36.75 14.76
C LYS A 542 -11.21 -37.09 13.34
N TYR A 543 -11.10 -38.37 13.03
CA TYR A 543 -10.90 -38.84 11.67
C TYR A 543 -12.19 -39.39 11.06
N LEU A 544 -12.32 -39.23 9.74
CA LEU A 544 -13.34 -39.94 8.97
C LEU A 544 -13.11 -41.46 9.13
N ALA A 545 -14.21 -42.19 9.32
CA ALA A 545 -14.21 -43.63 9.52
C ALA A 545 -13.75 -44.41 8.28
#